data_AF-A0A1F8MBA1-F1
#
_entry.id   AF-A0A1F8MBA1-F1
#
_cell.length_a   1.000
_cell.length_b   1.000
_cell.length_c   1.000
_cell.angle_alpha   90.00
_cell.angle_beta   90.00
_cell.angle_gamma   90.00
#
_symmetry.space_group_name_H-M   'P 1'
#
loop_
_entity.id
_entity.type
_entity.pdbx_description
1 polymer ?
#
loop_
_entity_poly.entity_id
_entity_poly.type
_entity_poly.pdbx_seq_one_letter_code
_entity_poly.pdbx_strand_id
1 'polypeptide(L)'
;MIAHIASKRIPIVQAYTRTTERLILALLLIRLLKGLSELLTYPGFPALGAAVTLVYYLATYMVTAALIWREREHLADFYIGRVAVILFVAGKPLILLAVALSLTPFLGLGDVMPFMMLTPISIGLSWKLWRDKRAVLTDRPGLPRWMLLGLSAGSVLGALTGYLILLQSGRSSQLMSLPLVILLPLIQLTNAATYEEPFFRGFLWGLLSQRGWRTGTIWLFQAAVFWLSHIVYIVHFPISFWVIVPLMGLALGLIAWRAQDIAPAMLAHGLIDSLPQLITGNW
;
A
#
# COMPACT_ATOMS: atom_id res chain seq x y z
N MET A 1 17.01 13.25 -25.61
CA MET A 1 18.13 12.94 -24.69
C MET A 1 17.75 11.68 -23.89
N ILE A 2 17.87 10.50 -24.53
CA ILE A 2 17.63 9.20 -23.87
C ILE A 2 18.93 8.86 -23.17
N ALA A 3 19.03 9.22 -21.89
CA ALA A 3 20.19 8.90 -21.08
C ALA A 3 20.35 7.37 -21.05
N HIS A 4 21.54 6.91 -21.44
CA HIS A 4 21.96 5.53 -21.36
C HIS A 4 21.82 5.08 -19.89
N ILE A 5 20.76 4.33 -19.58
CA ILE A 5 20.55 3.73 -18.26
C ILE A 5 21.56 2.58 -18.15
N ALA A 6 22.80 2.93 -17.82
CA ALA A 6 23.80 1.95 -17.46
C ALA A 6 23.27 1.18 -16.24
N SER A 7 22.97 -0.10 -16.42
CA SER A 7 22.47 -0.96 -15.36
C SER A 7 23.57 -1.16 -14.31
N LYS A 8 23.62 -0.30 -13.29
CA LYS A 8 24.47 -0.54 -12.12
C LYS A 8 24.02 -1.87 -11.50
N ARG A 9 24.89 -2.88 -11.57
CA ARG A 9 24.71 -4.12 -10.81
C ARG A 9 24.77 -3.73 -9.33
N ILE A 10 23.67 -3.97 -8.62
CA ILE A 10 23.59 -3.73 -7.18
C ILE A 10 24.50 -4.78 -6.52
N PRO A 11 25.46 -4.39 -5.66
CA PRO A 11 26.31 -5.36 -4.98
C PRO A 11 25.44 -6.34 -4.19
N ILE A 12 25.74 -7.63 -4.30
CA ILE A 12 24.98 -8.70 -3.63
C ILE A 12 25.28 -8.60 -2.13
N VAL A 13 24.40 -7.91 -1.40
CA VAL A 13 24.36 -7.92 0.07
C VAL A 13 23.83 -9.29 0.51
N GLN A 14 24.28 -9.78 1.66
CA GLN A 14 24.02 -11.10 2.26
C GLN A 14 22.67 -11.75 1.85
N ALA A 15 22.74 -13.03 1.46
CA ALA A 15 21.56 -13.80 1.09
C ALA A 15 20.53 -13.82 2.23
N TYR A 16 19.29 -13.41 1.94
CA TYR A 16 18.20 -13.47 2.91
C TYR A 16 18.01 -14.86 3.50
N THR A 17 17.55 -14.91 4.74
CA THR A 17 17.17 -16.18 5.35
C THR A 17 15.99 -16.81 4.59
N ARG A 18 15.98 -18.15 4.48
CA ARG A 18 14.85 -18.89 3.87
C ARG A 18 13.49 -18.52 4.44
N THR A 19 13.43 -18.10 5.71
CA THR A 19 12.19 -17.66 6.35
C THR A 19 11.67 -16.33 5.79
N THR A 20 12.55 -15.35 5.55
CA THR A 20 12.16 -14.05 4.96
C THR A 20 11.54 -14.25 3.59
N GLU A 21 12.17 -15.06 2.75
CA GLU A 21 11.62 -15.41 1.43
C GLU A 21 10.23 -16.07 1.55
N ARG A 22 10.06 -17.02 2.47
CA ARG A 22 8.77 -17.70 2.69
C ARG A 22 7.68 -16.73 3.13
N LEU A 23 7.99 -15.76 3.99
CA LEU A 23 7.02 -14.75 4.44
C LEU A 23 6.61 -13.81 3.30
N ILE A 24 7.55 -13.43 2.43
CA ILE A 24 7.25 -12.62 1.23
C ILE A 24 6.38 -13.41 0.26
N LEU A 25 6.70 -14.68 0.01
CA LEU A 25 5.87 -15.54 -0.85
C LEU A 25 4.49 -15.80 -0.24
N ALA A 26 4.38 -15.91 1.08
CA ALA A 26 3.10 -16.01 1.77
C ALA A 26 2.25 -14.75 1.57
N LEU A 27 2.84 -13.56 1.67
CA LEU A 27 2.14 -12.30 1.36
C LEU A 27 1.66 -12.24 -0.10
N LEU A 28 2.48 -12.69 -1.04
CA LEU A 28 2.07 -12.79 -2.45
C LEU A 28 0.86 -13.71 -2.61
N LEU A 29 0.91 -14.90 -2.00
CA LEU A 29 -0.17 -15.88 -2.08
C LEU A 29 -1.46 -15.34 -1.45
N ILE A 30 -1.39 -14.74 -0.26
CA ILE A 30 -2.54 -14.13 0.43
C ILE A 30 -3.24 -13.11 -0.48
N ARG A 31 -2.47 -12.29 -1.20
CA ARG A 31 -3.01 -11.27 -2.12
C ARG A 31 -3.70 -11.87 -3.35
N LEU A 32 -3.07 -12.85 -3.98
CA LEU A 32 -3.66 -13.53 -5.15
C LEU A 32 -4.93 -14.28 -4.75
N LEU A 33 -4.92 -14.94 -3.59
CA LEU A 33 -6.11 -15.61 -3.04
C LEU A 33 -7.23 -14.62 -2.71
N LYS A 34 -6.91 -13.44 -2.14
CA LYS A 34 -7.90 -12.37 -1.94
C LYS A 34 -8.55 -11.99 -3.26
N GLY A 35 -7.78 -11.61 -4.28
CA GLY A 35 -8.32 -11.19 -5.57
C GLY A 35 -9.20 -12.26 -6.23
N LEU A 36 -8.77 -13.53 -6.18
CA LEU A 36 -9.56 -14.66 -6.68
C LEU A 36 -10.84 -14.88 -5.86
N SER A 37 -10.76 -14.80 -4.53
CA SER A 37 -11.92 -14.97 -3.66
C SER A 37 -12.96 -13.88 -3.86
N GLU A 38 -12.54 -12.62 -4.05
CA GLU A 38 -13.44 -11.50 -4.34
C GLU A 38 -14.16 -11.72 -5.68
N LEU A 39 -13.45 -12.23 -6.69
CA LEU A 39 -14.04 -12.60 -7.98
C LEU A 39 -15.10 -13.72 -7.85
N LEU A 40 -14.87 -14.71 -6.98
CA LEU A 40 -15.76 -15.86 -6.81
C LEU A 40 -16.96 -15.58 -5.88
N THR A 41 -16.79 -14.70 -4.91
CA THR A 41 -17.80 -14.43 -3.87
C THR A 41 -18.71 -13.27 -4.24
N TYR A 42 -18.28 -12.39 -5.15
CA TYR A 42 -19.06 -11.24 -5.54
C TYR A 42 -20.03 -11.59 -6.69
N PRO A 43 -21.34 -11.25 -6.61
CA PRO A 43 -22.08 -10.69 -5.47
C PRO A 43 -22.77 -11.74 -4.56
N GLY A 44 -22.61 -13.04 -4.84
CA GLY A 44 -23.44 -14.11 -4.27
C GLY A 44 -23.21 -14.47 -2.79
N PHE A 45 -22.06 -14.13 -2.20
CA PHE A 45 -21.67 -14.59 -0.86
C PHE A 45 -21.04 -13.47 0.01
N PRO A 46 -21.82 -12.42 0.39
CA PRO A 46 -21.28 -11.24 1.07
C PRO A 46 -20.62 -11.55 2.43
N ALA A 47 -21.16 -12.48 3.21
CA ALA A 47 -20.59 -12.87 4.51
C ALA A 47 -19.21 -13.55 4.35
N LEU A 48 -19.07 -14.42 3.34
CA LEU A 48 -17.78 -15.05 3.02
C LEU A 48 -16.77 -14.00 2.53
N GLY A 49 -17.20 -13.07 1.68
CA GLY A 49 -16.37 -11.95 1.22
C GLY A 49 -15.85 -11.10 2.40
N ALA A 50 -16.71 -10.75 3.35
CA ALA A 50 -16.32 -10.00 4.55
C ALA A 50 -15.31 -10.78 5.42
N ALA A 51 -15.53 -12.08 5.61
CA ALA A 51 -14.60 -12.93 6.36
C ALA A 51 -13.22 -13.02 5.67
N VAL A 52 -13.18 -13.20 4.34
CA VAL A 52 -11.93 -13.24 3.59
C VAL A 52 -11.19 -11.90 3.67
N THR A 53 -11.89 -10.78 3.54
CA THR A 53 -11.32 -9.43 3.69
C THR A 53 -10.72 -9.22 5.08
N LEU A 54 -11.41 -9.63 6.15
CA LEU A 54 -10.88 -9.54 7.50
C LEU A 54 -9.61 -10.39 7.67
N VAL A 55 -9.63 -11.65 7.23
CA VAL A 55 -8.47 -12.54 7.28
C VAL A 55 -7.30 -11.96 6.48
N TYR A 56 -7.57 -11.41 5.29
CA TYR A 56 -6.58 -10.75 4.47
C TYR A 56 -5.91 -9.58 5.20
N TYR A 57 -6.69 -8.68 5.82
CA TYR A 57 -6.13 -7.54 6.54
C TYR A 57 -5.29 -7.98 7.75
N LEU A 58 -5.79 -8.93 8.55
CA LEU A 58 -5.07 -9.44 9.71
C LEU A 58 -3.76 -10.13 9.30
N ALA A 59 -3.83 -11.06 8.35
CA ALA A 59 -2.67 -11.83 7.91
C ALA A 59 -1.63 -10.92 7.24
N THR A 60 -2.06 -10.03 6.34
CA THR A 60 -1.14 -9.13 5.63
C THR A 60 -0.42 -8.19 6.60
N TYR A 61 -1.15 -7.57 7.54
CA TYR A 61 -0.53 -6.66 8.50
C TYR A 61 0.43 -7.40 9.43
N MET A 62 0.01 -8.55 9.97
CA MET A 62 0.80 -9.34 10.91
C MET A 62 2.09 -9.85 10.25
N VAL A 63 2.00 -10.38 9.04
CA VAL A 63 3.19 -10.88 8.31
C VAL A 63 4.11 -9.72 7.91
N THR A 64 3.57 -8.58 7.48
CA THR A 64 4.36 -7.38 7.18
C THR A 64 5.05 -6.85 8.43
N ALA A 65 4.36 -6.77 9.57
CA ALA A 65 4.94 -6.39 10.86
C ALA A 65 6.06 -7.35 11.30
N ALA A 66 5.87 -8.66 11.10
CA ALA A 66 6.88 -9.66 11.38
C ALA A 66 8.11 -9.51 10.47
N LEU A 67 7.91 -9.21 9.18
CA LEU A 67 9.00 -8.90 8.25
C LEU A 67 9.74 -7.62 8.64
N ILE A 68 9.04 -6.55 9.00
CA ILE A 68 9.65 -5.29 9.47
C ILE A 68 10.53 -5.55 10.70
N TRP A 69 10.02 -6.30 11.69
CA TRP A 69 10.79 -6.64 12.87
C TRP A 69 11.99 -7.54 12.55
N ARG A 70 11.80 -8.56 11.72
CA ARG A 70 12.86 -9.50 11.34
C ARG A 70 14.01 -8.79 10.63
N GLU A 71 13.66 -7.95 9.65
CA GLU A 71 14.61 -7.27 8.76
C GLU A 71 14.98 -5.85 9.24
N ARG A 72 14.71 -5.50 10.51
CA ARG A 72 14.93 -4.14 11.08
C ARG A 72 16.35 -3.57 10.93
N GLU A 73 17.34 -4.42 10.74
CA GLU A 73 18.75 -4.05 10.49
C GLU A 73 19.05 -3.77 9.01
N HIS A 74 18.16 -4.22 8.11
CA HIS A 74 18.31 -4.24 6.65
C HIS A 74 17.12 -3.62 5.90
N LEU A 75 16.23 -2.88 6.57
CA LEU A 75 15.03 -2.31 5.94
C LEU A 75 15.35 -1.38 4.75
N ALA A 76 16.51 -0.72 4.77
CA ALA A 76 16.99 0.11 3.67
C ALA A 76 17.25 -0.68 2.37
N ASP A 77 17.54 -1.98 2.46
CA ASP A 77 17.71 -2.89 1.31
C ASP A 77 16.37 -3.21 0.63
N PHE A 78 15.27 -3.01 1.37
CA PHE A 78 13.89 -3.14 0.91
C PHE A 78 13.24 -1.78 0.65
N TYR A 79 13.98 -0.68 0.54
CA TYR A 79 13.40 0.68 0.38
C TYR A 79 12.42 1.06 1.50
N ILE A 80 12.55 0.49 2.70
CA ILE A 80 11.70 0.82 3.85
C ILE A 80 12.51 1.75 4.77
N GLY A 81 12.28 3.05 4.63
CA GLY A 81 12.85 4.07 5.52
C GLY A 81 12.09 4.23 6.84
N ARG A 82 12.55 5.17 7.65
CA ARG A 82 11.94 5.50 8.94
C ARG A 82 10.55 6.07 8.77
N VAL A 83 10.36 6.97 7.80
CA VAL A 83 9.04 7.58 7.55
C VAL A 83 8.04 6.52 7.13
N ALA A 84 8.42 5.58 6.27
CA ALA A 84 7.55 4.47 5.86
C ALA A 84 7.12 3.60 7.06
N VAL A 85 8.05 3.27 7.96
CA VAL A 85 7.74 2.54 9.19
C VAL A 85 6.81 3.34 10.09
N ILE A 86 7.03 4.65 10.25
CA ILE A 86 6.13 5.53 11.03
C ILE A 86 4.72 5.51 10.44
N LEU A 87 4.58 5.69 9.12
CA LEU A 87 3.27 5.66 8.45
C LEU A 87 2.57 4.30 8.64
N PHE A 88 3.34 3.21 8.56
CA PHE A 88 2.83 1.86 8.82
C PHE A 88 2.32 1.71 10.25
N VAL A 89 3.15 2.02 11.27
CA VAL A 89 2.79 1.75 12.67
C VAL A 89 1.82 2.78 13.29
N ALA A 90 1.87 4.04 12.86
CA ALA A 90 0.98 5.07 13.37
C ALA A 90 -0.42 4.97 12.76
N GLY A 91 -0.55 4.36 11.57
CA GLY A 91 -1.79 4.40 10.81
C GLY A 91 -3.00 3.82 11.54
N LYS A 92 -2.90 2.59 12.07
CA LYS A 92 -4.04 1.92 12.72
C LYS A 92 -4.51 2.62 14.00
N PRO A 93 -3.62 3.01 14.94
CA PRO A 93 -4.01 3.81 16.10
C PRO A 93 -4.66 5.15 15.73
N LEU A 94 -4.15 5.85 14.70
CA LEU A 94 -4.70 7.14 14.27
C LEU A 94 -6.12 7.02 13.74
N ILE A 95 -6.43 5.98 12.96
CA ILE A 95 -7.81 5.74 12.48
C ILE A 95 -8.73 5.38 13.64
N LEU A 96 -8.28 4.54 14.57
CA LEU A 96 -9.09 4.21 15.74
C LEU A 96 -9.39 5.45 16.59
N LEU A 97 -8.42 6.36 16.73
CA LEU A 97 -8.64 7.65 17.39
C LEU A 97 -9.64 8.53 16.61
N ALA A 98 -9.54 8.60 15.29
CA ALA A 98 -10.47 9.36 14.45
C ALA A 98 -11.91 8.83 14.56
N VAL A 99 -12.08 7.51 14.67
CA VAL A 99 -13.38 6.86 14.94
C VAL A 99 -13.88 7.24 16.33
N ALA A 100 -13.05 7.14 17.37
CA ALA A 100 -13.42 7.49 18.74
C ALA A 100 -13.86 8.96 18.89
N LEU A 101 -13.28 9.84 18.08
CA LEU A 101 -13.64 11.26 18.00
C LEU A 101 -14.83 11.55 17.06
N SER A 102 -15.49 10.52 16.52
CA SER A 102 -16.61 10.64 15.57
C SER A 102 -16.30 11.46 14.31
N LEU A 103 -15.04 11.49 13.89
CA LEU A 103 -14.61 12.20 12.67
C LEU A 103 -14.84 11.39 11.39
N THR A 104 -15.21 10.11 11.55
CA THR A 104 -15.45 9.15 10.46
C THR A 104 -16.82 8.47 10.64
N PRO A 105 -17.93 9.23 10.57
CA PRO A 105 -19.27 8.76 10.97
C PRO A 105 -19.84 7.62 10.11
N PHE A 106 -19.16 7.26 9.03
CA PHE A 106 -19.57 6.20 8.10
C PHE A 106 -18.96 4.84 8.39
N LEU A 107 -17.91 4.77 9.21
CA LEU A 107 -17.32 3.50 9.59
C LEU A 107 -18.23 2.83 10.61
N GLY A 108 -18.91 1.76 10.20
CA GLY A 108 -19.73 0.95 11.09
C GLY A 108 -18.86 0.12 12.03
N LEU A 109 -19.45 -0.48 13.06
CA LEU A 109 -18.73 -1.38 13.99
C LEU A 109 -17.96 -2.49 13.27
N GLY A 110 -18.51 -3.00 12.16
CA GLY A 110 -17.84 -3.99 11.31
C GLY A 110 -16.55 -3.47 10.67
N ASP A 111 -16.52 -2.19 10.27
CA ASP A 111 -15.35 -1.54 9.67
C ASP A 111 -14.30 -1.17 10.73
N VAL A 112 -14.73 -0.92 11.97
CA VAL A 112 -13.85 -0.58 13.10
C VAL A 112 -13.09 -1.80 13.63
N MET A 113 -13.70 -2.99 13.56
CA MET A 113 -13.16 -4.22 14.13
C MET A 113 -11.74 -4.57 13.64
N PRO A 114 -11.41 -4.53 12.32
CA PRO A 114 -10.05 -4.71 11.86
C PRO A 114 -9.05 -3.74 12.51
N PHE A 115 -9.39 -2.45 12.65
CA PHE A 115 -8.49 -1.47 13.25
C PHE A 115 -8.24 -1.74 14.73
N MET A 116 -9.27 -2.16 15.46
CA MET A 116 -9.12 -2.57 16.87
C MET A 116 -8.19 -3.77 17.02
N MET A 117 -8.29 -4.76 16.15
CA MET A 117 -7.44 -5.96 16.18
C MET A 117 -5.99 -5.66 15.77
N LEU A 118 -5.80 -4.73 14.82
CA LEU A 118 -4.47 -4.39 14.30
C LEU A 118 -3.70 -3.38 15.17
N THR A 119 -4.42 -2.56 15.95
CA THR A 119 -3.82 -1.54 16.82
C THR A 119 -2.84 -2.13 17.85
N PRO A 120 -3.15 -3.21 18.58
CA PRO A 120 -2.20 -3.87 19.48
C PRO A 120 -0.93 -4.37 18.78
N ILE A 121 -1.06 -4.92 17.56
CA ILE A 121 0.09 -5.37 16.77
C ILE A 121 0.98 -4.16 16.43
N SER A 122 0.35 -3.05 16.04
CA SER A 122 1.04 -1.81 15.71
C SER A 122 1.81 -1.22 16.89
N ILE A 123 1.16 -1.14 18.05
CA ILE A 123 1.75 -0.65 19.30
C ILE A 123 2.91 -1.57 19.73
N GLY A 124 2.69 -2.88 19.70
CA GLY A 124 3.70 -3.88 20.04
C GLY A 124 4.94 -3.80 19.15
N LEU A 125 4.74 -3.64 17.83
CA LEU A 125 5.85 -3.43 16.89
C LEU A 125 6.59 -2.12 17.17
N SER A 126 5.85 -1.02 17.39
CA SER A 126 6.42 0.30 17.69
C SER A 126 7.29 0.26 18.95
N TRP A 127 6.77 -0.36 20.01
CA TRP A 127 7.49 -0.53 21.27
C TRP A 127 8.76 -1.36 21.11
N LYS A 128 8.69 -2.47 20.37
CA LYS A 128 9.85 -3.32 20.09
C LYS A 128 10.92 -2.59 19.28
N LEU A 129 10.54 -1.88 18.22
CA LEU A 129 11.47 -1.11 17.39
C LEU A 129 12.11 0.03 18.18
N TRP A 130 11.35 0.69 19.06
CA TRP A 130 11.87 1.76 19.92
C TRP A 130 12.88 1.26 20.96
N ARG A 131 12.70 0.03 21.48
CA ARG A 131 13.58 -0.57 22.48
C ARG A 131 14.86 -1.16 21.89
N ASP A 132 14.83 -1.60 20.63
CA ASP A 132 15.96 -2.28 20.01
C ASP A 132 16.93 -1.31 19.33
N LYS A 133 18.12 -1.14 19.91
CA LYS A 133 19.20 -0.30 19.37
C LYS A 133 19.75 -0.80 18.03
N ARG A 134 19.44 -2.05 17.63
CA ARG A 134 19.86 -2.60 16.34
C ARG A 134 18.95 -2.17 15.20
N ALA A 135 17.76 -1.63 15.46
CA ALA A 135 16.90 -1.16 14.38
C ALA A 135 17.53 0.05 13.67
N VAL A 136 17.94 -0.14 12.41
CA VAL A 136 18.58 0.90 11.59
C VAL A 136 17.53 1.52 10.67
N LEU A 137 16.83 2.54 11.19
CA LEU A 137 15.81 3.28 10.44
C LEU A 137 16.44 4.55 9.83
N THR A 138 16.93 4.42 8.61
CA THR A 138 17.54 5.53 7.86
C THR A 138 16.68 5.92 6.67
N ASP A 139 16.42 7.21 6.55
CA ASP A 139 15.77 7.78 5.38
C ASP A 139 16.84 8.16 4.34
N ARG A 140 16.47 8.07 3.06
CA ARG A 140 17.37 8.47 1.98
C ARG A 140 17.51 10.01 1.90
N PRO A 141 18.69 10.55 1.56
CA PRO A 141 18.84 11.98 1.30
C PRO A 141 17.86 12.47 0.24
N GLY A 142 17.23 13.62 0.48
CA GLY A 142 16.23 14.18 -0.43
C GLY A 142 14.84 13.55 -0.33
N LEU A 143 14.57 12.68 0.65
CA LEU A 143 13.25 12.11 0.90
C LEU A 143 12.11 13.16 0.92
N PRO A 144 12.24 14.33 1.59
CA PRO A 144 11.17 15.33 1.58
C PRO A 144 10.77 15.81 0.18
N ARG A 145 11.75 15.98 -0.73
CA ARG A 145 11.48 16.33 -2.13
C ARG A 145 10.71 15.22 -2.82
N TRP A 146 11.09 13.96 -2.60
CA TRP A 146 10.37 12.82 -3.17
C TRP A 146 8.98 12.67 -2.60
N MET A 147 8.76 12.95 -1.31
CA MET A 147 7.42 12.98 -0.70
C MET A 147 6.54 14.05 -1.36
N LEU A 148 7.06 15.25 -1.60
CA LEU A 148 6.34 16.30 -2.34
C LEU A 148 6.00 15.89 -3.78
N LEU A 149 6.94 15.23 -4.47
CA LEU A 149 6.69 14.68 -5.80
C LEU A 149 5.65 13.55 -5.77
N GLY A 150 5.70 12.68 -4.75
CA GLY A 150 4.72 11.61 -4.52
C GLY A 150 3.32 12.17 -4.28
N LEU A 151 3.20 13.18 -3.42
CA LEU A 151 1.95 13.91 -3.19
C LEU A 151 1.43 14.55 -4.48
N SER A 152 2.30 15.23 -5.23
CA SER A 152 1.91 15.88 -6.49
C SER A 152 1.43 14.87 -7.54
N ALA A 153 2.19 13.79 -7.73
CA ALA A 153 1.84 12.72 -8.67
C ALA A 153 0.56 12.00 -8.24
N GLY A 154 0.42 11.71 -6.94
CA GLY A 154 -0.78 11.11 -6.37
C GLY A 154 -2.01 11.98 -6.56
N SER A 155 -1.89 13.30 -6.39
CA SER A 155 -2.97 14.23 -6.65
C SER A 155 -3.41 14.26 -8.12
N VAL A 156 -2.45 14.32 -9.05
CA VAL A 156 -2.75 14.34 -10.49
C VAL A 156 -3.40 13.02 -10.92
N LEU A 157 -2.83 11.88 -10.51
CA LEU A 157 -3.35 10.57 -10.85
C LEU A 157 -4.70 10.29 -10.17
N GLY A 158 -4.87 10.67 -8.90
CA GLY A 158 -6.14 10.54 -8.19
C GLY A 158 -7.25 11.39 -8.81
N ALA A 159 -6.93 12.62 -9.26
CA ALA A 159 -7.88 13.44 -10.00
C ALA A 159 -8.27 12.83 -11.36
N LEU A 160 -7.28 12.31 -12.10
CA LEU A 160 -7.53 11.60 -13.36
C LEU A 160 -8.39 10.36 -13.13
N THR A 161 -8.08 9.55 -12.12
CA THR A 161 -8.87 8.38 -11.72
C THR A 161 -10.30 8.80 -11.37
N GLY A 162 -10.47 9.83 -10.54
CA GLY A 162 -11.80 10.34 -10.18
C GLY A 162 -12.63 10.78 -11.38
N TYR A 163 -12.00 11.45 -12.34
CA TYR A 163 -12.65 11.82 -13.60
C TYR A 163 -13.07 10.58 -14.42
N LEU A 164 -12.19 9.59 -14.56
CA LEU A 164 -12.52 8.35 -15.28
C LEU A 164 -13.62 7.54 -14.57
N ILE A 165 -13.62 7.50 -13.23
CA ILE A 165 -14.68 6.86 -12.46
C ILE A 165 -16.00 7.61 -12.66
N LEU A 166 -15.99 8.94 -12.63
CA LEU A 166 -17.18 9.76 -12.89
C LEU A 166 -17.83 9.45 -14.24
N LEU A 167 -17.04 9.17 -15.28
CA LEU A 167 -17.55 8.78 -16.60
C LEU A 167 -18.23 7.40 -16.63
N GLN A 168 -17.84 6.46 -15.76
CA GLN A 168 -18.43 5.12 -15.72
C GLN A 168 -19.56 4.96 -14.70
N SER A 169 -19.52 5.67 -13.56
CA SER A 169 -20.48 5.48 -12.46
C SER A 169 -21.40 6.67 -12.21
N GLY A 170 -21.15 7.81 -12.85
CA GLY A 170 -21.82 9.07 -12.50
C GLY A 170 -21.42 9.58 -11.11
N ARG A 171 -22.10 10.64 -10.68
CA ARG A 171 -21.87 11.31 -9.39
C ARG A 171 -22.91 10.86 -8.37
N SER A 172 -22.48 10.57 -7.15
CA SER A 172 -23.40 10.41 -6.01
C SER A 172 -23.88 11.77 -5.51
N SER A 173 -25.10 11.82 -4.99
CA SER A 173 -25.70 13.01 -4.38
C SER A 173 -25.24 13.26 -2.95
N GLN A 174 -24.35 12.43 -2.40
CA GLN A 174 -23.91 12.53 -1.02
C GLN A 174 -22.93 13.70 -0.83
N LEU A 175 -23.24 14.57 0.13
CA LEU A 175 -22.35 15.67 0.53
C LEU A 175 -21.28 15.13 1.50
N MET A 176 -20.03 15.52 1.29
CA MET A 176 -18.94 15.21 2.21
C MET A 176 -18.75 16.35 3.22
N SER A 177 -18.58 15.99 4.49
CA SER A 177 -18.18 16.95 5.52
C SER A 177 -16.72 17.37 5.34
N LEU A 178 -16.37 18.59 5.74
CA LEU A 178 -14.98 19.07 5.69
C LEU A 178 -14.00 18.17 6.46
N PRO A 179 -14.31 17.64 7.67
CA PRO A 179 -13.44 16.69 8.34
C PRO A 179 -13.16 15.44 7.51
N LEU A 180 -14.17 14.92 6.79
CA LEU A 180 -13.98 13.75 5.94
C LEU A 180 -13.06 14.05 4.75
N VAL A 181 -13.22 15.20 4.10
CA VAL A 181 -12.33 15.63 2.99
C VAL A 181 -10.87 15.64 3.43
N ILE A 182 -10.60 16.10 4.66
CA ILE A 182 -9.25 16.16 5.23
C ILE A 182 -8.74 14.78 5.64
N LEU A 183 -9.60 13.93 6.21
CA LEU A 183 -9.20 12.63 6.74
C LEU A 183 -9.14 11.52 5.69
N LEU A 184 -9.85 11.63 4.57
CA LEU A 184 -9.92 10.56 3.59
C LEU A 184 -8.56 10.15 3.01
N PRO A 185 -7.65 11.08 2.65
CA PRO A 185 -6.29 10.72 2.27
C PRO A 185 -5.53 9.96 3.36
N LEU A 186 -5.74 10.32 4.63
CA LEU A 186 -5.14 9.63 5.76
C LEU A 186 -5.74 8.23 5.94
N ILE A 187 -7.06 8.08 5.80
CA ILE A 187 -7.75 6.78 5.83
C ILE A 187 -7.20 5.88 4.73
N GLN A 188 -7.11 6.34 3.49
CA GLN A 188 -6.62 5.53 2.38
C GLN A 188 -5.13 5.22 2.49
N LEU A 189 -4.32 6.18 2.95
CA LEU A 189 -2.90 5.94 3.26
C LEU A 189 -2.73 4.86 4.31
N THR A 190 -3.49 4.95 5.41
CA THR A 190 -3.37 4.03 6.55
C THR A 190 -4.10 2.71 6.32
N ASN A 191 -4.98 2.63 5.33
CA ASN A 191 -5.65 1.42 4.90
C ASN A 191 -4.86 0.81 3.74
N ALA A 192 -5.25 1.08 2.49
CA ALA A 192 -4.66 0.50 1.28
C ALA A 192 -3.13 0.57 1.27
N ALA A 193 -2.54 1.76 1.39
CA ALA A 193 -1.10 1.90 1.19
C ALA A 193 -0.25 1.12 2.22
N THR A 194 -0.69 1.01 3.48
CA THR A 194 0.04 0.22 4.51
C THR A 194 0.03 -1.29 4.26
N TYR A 195 -1.01 -1.81 3.60
CA TYR A 195 -1.02 -3.23 3.25
C TYR A 195 -0.13 -3.47 2.04
N GLU A 196 -0.21 -2.60 1.03
CA GLU A 196 0.29 -2.91 -0.32
C GLU A 196 1.72 -2.45 -0.57
N GLU A 197 2.08 -1.22 -0.21
CA GLU A 197 3.38 -0.65 -0.55
C GLU A 197 4.55 -1.35 0.15
N PRO A 198 4.49 -1.69 1.46
CA PRO A 198 5.56 -2.47 2.10
C PRO A 198 5.80 -3.82 1.45
N PHE A 199 4.74 -4.46 0.93
CA PHE A 199 4.88 -5.72 0.22
C PHE A 199 5.45 -5.53 -1.18
N PHE A 200 4.78 -4.77 -2.05
CA PHE A 200 5.17 -4.64 -3.45
C PHE A 200 6.46 -3.86 -3.60
N ARG A 201 6.48 -2.59 -3.20
CA ARG A 201 7.60 -1.68 -3.46
C ARG A 201 8.72 -1.87 -2.45
N GLY A 202 8.40 -2.54 -1.34
CA GLY A 202 9.36 -2.87 -0.30
C GLY A 202 9.95 -4.28 -0.43
N PHE A 203 9.37 -5.23 0.31
CA PHE A 203 9.94 -6.57 0.50
C PHE A 203 10.07 -7.38 -0.80
N LEU A 204 9.04 -7.38 -1.66
CA LEU A 204 9.10 -8.08 -2.94
C LEU A 204 10.18 -7.48 -3.86
N TRP A 205 10.35 -6.15 -3.82
CA TRP A 205 11.39 -5.48 -4.61
C TRP A 205 12.78 -5.94 -4.16
N GLY A 206 13.05 -5.87 -2.85
CA GLY A 206 14.33 -6.30 -2.29
C GLY A 206 14.63 -7.77 -2.57
N LEU A 207 13.63 -8.67 -2.42
CA LEU A 207 13.77 -10.09 -2.76
C LEU A 207 14.19 -10.32 -4.22
N LEU A 208 13.51 -9.69 -5.17
CA LEU A 208 13.81 -9.86 -6.59
C LEU A 208 15.18 -9.25 -6.94
N SER A 209 15.50 -8.10 -6.35
CA SER A 209 16.80 -7.45 -6.52
C SER A 209 17.95 -8.34 -6.03
N GLN A 210 17.80 -8.99 -4.88
CA GLN A 210 18.80 -9.93 -4.37
C GLN A 210 18.97 -11.17 -5.25
N ARG A 211 17.91 -11.60 -5.93
CA ARG A 211 17.98 -12.67 -6.94
C ARG A 211 18.58 -12.21 -8.28
N GLY A 212 19.13 -11.00 -8.33
CA GLY A 212 19.81 -10.46 -9.51
C GLY A 212 18.87 -10.01 -10.62
N TRP A 213 17.58 -9.83 -10.33
CA TRP A 213 16.65 -9.30 -11.33
C TRP A 213 17.02 -7.87 -11.70
N ARG A 214 16.89 -7.55 -12.99
CA ARG A 214 17.14 -6.18 -13.46
C ARG A 214 16.03 -5.26 -12.96
N THR A 215 16.39 -4.05 -12.58
CA THR A 215 15.46 -3.08 -12.01
C THR A 215 14.21 -2.83 -12.86
N GLY A 216 14.36 -2.65 -14.18
CA GLY A 216 13.22 -2.47 -15.09
C GLY A 216 12.30 -3.69 -15.13
N THR A 217 12.86 -4.91 -15.01
CA THR A 217 12.08 -6.15 -14.95
C THR A 217 11.31 -6.26 -13.64
N ILE A 218 11.91 -5.90 -12.50
CA ILE A 218 11.24 -5.86 -11.20
C ILE A 218 10.05 -4.88 -11.26
N TRP A 219 10.29 -3.68 -11.78
CA TRP A 219 9.26 -2.65 -11.93
C TRP A 219 8.05 -3.12 -12.75
N LEU A 220 8.29 -3.70 -13.92
CA LEU A 220 7.22 -4.23 -14.78
C LEU A 220 6.51 -5.44 -14.15
N PHE A 221 7.28 -6.37 -13.56
CA PHE A 221 6.73 -7.55 -12.89
C PHE A 221 5.80 -7.15 -11.74
N GLN A 222 6.24 -6.22 -10.90
CA GLN A 222 5.42 -5.77 -9.79
C GLN A 222 4.16 -5.04 -10.24
N ALA A 223 4.25 -4.20 -11.27
CA ALA A 223 3.06 -3.57 -11.85
C ALA A 223 2.07 -4.62 -12.38
N ALA A 224 2.56 -5.69 -13.03
CA ALA A 224 1.72 -6.79 -13.49
C ALA A 224 1.08 -7.57 -12.34
N VAL A 225 1.84 -7.96 -11.31
CA VAL A 225 1.29 -8.67 -10.15
C VAL A 225 0.29 -7.79 -9.38
N PHE A 226 0.61 -6.50 -9.22
CA PHE A 226 -0.30 -5.51 -8.63
C PHE A 226 -1.60 -5.39 -9.41
N TRP A 227 -1.51 -5.35 -10.74
CA TRP A 227 -2.69 -5.35 -11.61
C TRP A 227 -3.52 -6.61 -11.47
N LEU A 228 -2.88 -7.79 -11.51
CA LEU A 228 -3.58 -9.07 -11.37
C LEU A 228 -4.21 -9.28 -9.99
N SER A 229 -3.66 -8.70 -8.91
CA SER A 229 -4.30 -8.77 -7.59
C SER A 229 -5.61 -8.01 -7.50
N HIS A 230 -5.92 -7.17 -8.50
CA HIS A 230 -7.17 -6.40 -8.61
C HIS A 230 -8.13 -7.00 -9.64
N ILE A 231 -8.03 -8.30 -9.94
CA ILE A 231 -8.85 -8.98 -10.94
C ILE A 231 -10.36 -8.81 -10.74
N VAL A 232 -10.83 -8.59 -9.51
CA VAL A 232 -12.24 -8.32 -9.22
C VAL A 232 -12.79 -7.11 -9.99
N TYR A 233 -11.95 -6.12 -10.34
CA TYR A 233 -12.37 -4.95 -11.09
C TYR A 233 -12.71 -5.24 -12.55
N ILE A 234 -12.31 -6.39 -13.11
CA ILE A 234 -12.58 -6.72 -14.51
C ILE A 234 -14.08 -6.74 -14.83
N VAL A 235 -14.91 -7.13 -13.86
CA VAL A 235 -16.37 -7.27 -14.03
C VAL A 235 -17.10 -5.94 -13.81
N HIS A 236 -16.70 -5.16 -12.80
CA HIS A 236 -17.48 -4.00 -12.34
C HIS A 236 -16.89 -2.65 -12.74
N PHE A 237 -15.58 -2.59 -12.94
CA PHE A 237 -14.85 -1.35 -13.22
C PHE A 237 -13.80 -1.59 -14.30
N PRO A 238 -14.21 -1.92 -15.55
CA PRO A 238 -13.28 -2.35 -16.59
C PRO A 238 -12.27 -1.26 -16.95
N ILE A 239 -12.66 0.02 -16.93
CA ILE A 239 -11.71 1.13 -17.14
C ILE A 239 -10.66 1.15 -16.02
N SER A 240 -11.11 0.96 -14.77
CA SER A 240 -10.20 0.86 -13.63
C SER A 240 -9.23 -0.31 -13.79
N PHE A 241 -9.74 -1.48 -14.17
CA PHE A 241 -8.91 -2.67 -14.34
C PHE A 241 -7.91 -2.55 -15.50
N TRP A 242 -8.35 -2.13 -16.69
CA TRP A 242 -7.50 -2.14 -17.89
C TRP A 242 -6.57 -0.94 -18.01
N VAL A 243 -6.91 0.19 -17.38
CA VAL A 243 -6.16 1.44 -17.55
C VAL A 243 -5.60 1.93 -16.22
N ILE A 244 -6.46 2.12 -15.22
CA ILE A 244 -6.09 2.84 -13.99
C ILE A 244 -5.11 2.02 -13.14
N VAL A 245 -5.45 0.76 -12.83
CA VAL A 245 -4.63 -0.08 -11.96
C VAL A 245 -3.24 -0.36 -12.56
N PRO A 246 -3.09 -0.72 -13.84
CA PRO A 246 -1.76 -0.86 -14.46
C PRO A 246 -0.94 0.43 -14.42
N LEU A 247 -1.56 1.57 -14.75
CA LEU A 247 -0.90 2.88 -14.74
C LEU A 247 -0.45 3.26 -13.32
N MET A 248 -1.30 3.05 -12.32
CA MET A 248 -0.98 3.24 -10.91
C MET A 248 0.16 2.33 -10.47
N GLY A 249 0.10 1.04 -10.85
CA GLY A 249 1.12 0.04 -10.59
C GLY A 249 2.52 0.51 -11.03
N LEU A 250 2.61 1.00 -12.27
CA LEU A 250 3.80 1.57 -12.87
C LEU A 250 4.23 2.88 -12.19
N ALA A 251 3.31 3.82 -11.95
CA ALA A 251 3.62 5.11 -11.35
C ALA A 251 4.17 4.97 -9.92
N LEU A 252 3.50 4.21 -9.07
CA LEU A 252 3.94 3.94 -7.69
C LEU A 252 5.29 3.21 -7.66
N GLY A 253 5.48 2.23 -8.55
CA GLY A 253 6.75 1.54 -8.70
C GLY A 253 7.88 2.47 -9.15
N LEU A 254 7.61 3.42 -10.05
CA LEU A 254 8.59 4.40 -10.49
C LEU A 254 8.94 5.38 -9.36
N ILE A 255 7.95 5.87 -8.61
CA ILE A 255 8.16 6.78 -7.47
C ILE A 255 9.06 6.10 -6.43
N ALA A 256 8.70 4.89 -6.00
CA ALA A 256 9.48 4.14 -5.01
C ALA A 256 10.90 3.83 -5.53
N TRP A 257 11.02 3.41 -6.79
CA TRP A 257 12.31 3.17 -7.41
C TRP A 257 13.19 4.43 -7.42
N ARG A 258 12.67 5.59 -7.82
CA ARG A 258 13.49 6.80 -7.91
C ARG A 258 13.81 7.38 -6.53
N ALA A 259 12.91 7.25 -5.57
CA ALA A 259 13.13 7.68 -4.19
C ALA A 259 14.05 6.74 -3.41
N GLN A 260 14.12 5.46 -3.79
CA GLN A 260 14.72 4.38 -2.99
C GLN A 260 14.11 4.30 -1.57
N ASP A 261 12.83 4.68 -1.47
CA ASP A 261 12.01 4.69 -0.26
C ASP A 261 10.53 4.53 -0.65
N ILE A 262 9.75 3.77 0.12
CA ILE A 262 8.32 3.56 -0.16
C ILE A 262 7.41 4.67 0.39
N ALA A 263 7.86 5.52 1.31
CA ALA A 263 7.01 6.56 1.90
C ALA A 263 6.39 7.52 0.86
N PRO A 264 7.12 7.98 -0.16
CA PRO A 264 6.54 8.78 -1.25
C PRO A 264 5.46 8.04 -2.04
N ALA A 265 5.63 6.73 -2.27
CA ALA A 265 4.63 5.91 -2.93
C ALA A 265 3.41 5.68 -2.04
N MET A 266 3.58 5.52 -0.72
CA MET A 266 2.47 5.41 0.23
C MET A 266 1.61 6.67 0.25
N LEU A 267 2.24 7.86 0.24
CA LEU A 267 1.55 9.14 0.15
C LEU A 267 0.81 9.30 -1.18
N ALA A 268 1.45 8.94 -2.29
CA ALA A 268 0.83 8.96 -3.61
C ALA A 268 -0.39 8.03 -3.66
N HIS A 269 -0.24 6.79 -3.20
CA HIS A 269 -1.30 5.77 -3.18
C HIS A 269 -2.50 6.24 -2.37
N GLY A 270 -2.30 6.77 -1.15
CA GLY A 270 -3.41 7.32 -0.35
C GLY A 270 -4.20 8.42 -1.06
N LEU A 271 -3.54 9.27 -1.87
CA LEU A 271 -4.21 10.29 -2.67
C LEU A 271 -4.92 9.71 -3.90
N ILE A 272 -4.30 8.74 -4.57
CA ILE A 272 -4.89 8.08 -5.74
C ILE A 272 -6.21 7.38 -5.36
N ASP A 273 -6.31 6.84 -4.15
CA ASP A 273 -7.52 6.18 -3.68
C ASP A 273 -8.56 7.15 -3.10
N SER A 274 -8.12 8.22 -2.44
CA SER A 274 -9.04 9.15 -1.78
C SER A 274 -9.66 10.17 -2.73
N LEU A 275 -8.89 10.75 -3.66
CA LEU A 275 -9.40 11.78 -4.56
C LEU A 275 -10.58 11.32 -5.44
N PRO A 276 -10.59 10.08 -5.98
CA PRO A 276 -11.74 9.59 -6.72
C PRO A 276 -13.02 9.56 -5.89
N GLN A 277 -12.92 9.19 -4.61
CA GLN A 277 -14.03 9.21 -3.68
C GLN A 277 -14.52 10.66 -3.48
N LEU A 278 -13.60 11.61 -3.25
CA LEU A 278 -13.94 13.03 -3.11
C LEU A 278 -14.63 13.61 -4.37
N ILE A 279 -14.15 13.25 -5.57
CA ILE A 279 -14.66 13.77 -6.84
C ILE A 279 -16.04 13.18 -7.17
N THR A 280 -16.20 11.87 -6.96
CA THR A 280 -17.41 11.15 -7.36
C THR A 280 -18.51 11.23 -6.30
N GLY A 281 -18.17 11.50 -5.05
CA GLY A 281 -19.10 11.38 -3.92
C GLY A 281 -19.41 9.94 -3.53
N ASN A 282 -18.71 8.96 -4.11
CA ASN A 282 -18.86 7.54 -3.79
C ASN A 282 -17.82 7.19 -2.73
N TRP A 283 -18.26 6.90 -1.51
CA TRP A 283 -17.41 6.49 -0.39
C TRP A 283 -17.99 5.25 0.29
#